data_AF-A0A5D2ENX6-F1
#
_entry.id   AF-A0A5D2ENX6-F1
#
_cell.length_a   1.000
_cell.length_b   1.000
_cell.length_c   1.000
_cell.angle_alpha   90.00
_cell.angle_beta   90.00
_cell.angle_gamma   90.00
#
_symmetry.space_group_name_H-M   'P 1'
#
loop_
_entity.id
_entity.type
_entity.pdbx_description
1 polymer ?
#
loop_
_entity_poly.entity_id
_entity_poly.type
_entity_poly.pdbx_seq_one_letter_code
_entity_poly.pdbx_strand_id
1 'polypeptide(L)' 'MSELKQHGGKGMSDLLSPILFVMEDESKSFWCFVALMERLGPNFNRDQNGMHSQLFALSKLVELLDRSRMTA' A
#
# COMPACT_ATOMS: atom_id res chain seq x y z
N MET A 1 -14.89 -4.94 -5.77
CA MET A 1 -14.67 -6.31 -6.31
C MET A 1 -14.22 -6.34 -7.77
N SER A 2 -14.60 -5.38 -8.62
CA SER A 2 -14.17 -5.31 -10.04
C SER A 2 -12.67 -4.99 -10.22
N GLU A 3 -12.07 -4.19 -9.33
CA GLU A 3 -10.65 -3.80 -9.42
C GLU A 3 -9.68 -4.88 -8.93
N LEU A 4 -10.09 -5.71 -7.96
CA LEU A 4 -9.32 -6.86 -7.46
C LEU A 4 -8.98 -7.89 -8.54
N LYS A 5 -9.73 -7.94 -9.64
CA LYS A 5 -9.63 -8.99 -10.66
C LYS A 5 -8.61 -8.71 -11.77
N GLN A 6 -8.06 -7.50 -11.85
CA GLN A 6 -7.35 -7.07 -13.07
C GLN A 6 -5.83 -7.21 -13.02
N HIS A 7 -5.20 -7.21 -11.85
CA HIS A 7 -3.79 -7.61 -11.61
C HIS A 7 -3.59 -8.20 -10.19
N GLY A 8 -4.68 -8.48 -9.49
CA GLY A 8 -4.70 -8.45 -8.02
C GLY A 8 -4.05 -9.60 -7.25
N GLY A 9 -3.27 -10.45 -7.91
CA GLY A 9 -2.57 -11.54 -7.24
C GLY A 9 -1.21 -11.15 -6.67
N LYS A 10 -0.42 -10.32 -7.38
CA LYS A 10 0.96 -10.02 -6.97
C LYS A 10 0.98 -8.81 -6.01
N GLY A 11 1.50 -9.00 -4.79
CA GLY A 11 1.60 -7.97 -3.76
C GLY A 11 0.42 -7.91 -2.79
N MET A 12 -0.81 -8.11 -3.24
CA MET A 12 -1.97 -8.11 -2.33
C MET A 12 -2.05 -9.37 -1.47
N SER A 13 -1.60 -10.52 -1.96
CA SER A 13 -1.43 -11.72 -1.13
C SER A 13 -0.42 -11.50 -0.01
N ASP A 14 0.64 -10.73 -0.27
CA ASP A 14 1.67 -10.41 0.70
C ASP A 14 1.14 -9.46 1.79
N LEU A 15 0.13 -8.63 1.48
CA LEU A 15 -0.60 -7.84 2.45
C LEU A 15 -1.62 -8.66 3.25
N LEU A 16 -2.31 -9.62 2.62
CA LEU A 16 -3.33 -10.44 3.27
C LEU A 16 -2.73 -11.51 4.19
N SER A 17 -1.59 -12.10 3.81
CA SER A 17 -0.92 -13.18 4.55
C SER A 17 -0.70 -12.86 6.05
N PRO A 18 -0.07 -11.74 6.43
CA PRO A 18 0.12 -11.41 7.86
C PRO A 18 -1.19 -11.09 8.58
N ILE A 19 -2.20 -10.54 7.90
CA ILE A 19 -3.52 -10.29 8.50
C ILE A 19 -4.17 -11.64 8.85
N LEU A 20 -4.16 -12.58 7.91
CA LEU A 20 -4.72 -13.91 8.13
C LEU A 20 -3.99 -14.66 9.24
N PHE A 21 -2.66 -14.54 9.28
CA PHE A 21 -1.84 -15.14 10.33
C PHE A 21 -2.19 -14.60 11.73
N VAL A 22 -2.42 -13.31 11.88
CA VAL A 22 -2.73 -12.69 13.19
C VAL A 22 -4.17 -12.90 13.61
N MET A 23 -5.12 -12.82 12.67
CA MET A 23 -6.55 -12.85 12.99
C MET A 23 -7.07 -14.29 13.19
N GLU A 24 -6.39 -15.29 12.60
CA GLU A 24 -6.73 -16.74 12.64
C GLU A 24 -8.19 -17.07 12.26
N ASP A 25 -8.88 -16.11 11.65
CA ASP A 25 -10.29 -16.17 11.28
C ASP A 25 -10.45 -15.49 9.92
N GLU A 26 -10.94 -16.25 8.93
CA GLU A 26 -11.06 -15.79 7.55
C GLU A 26 -12.01 -14.58 7.42
N SER A 27 -13.10 -14.56 8.19
CA SER A 27 -14.11 -13.50 8.12
C SER A 27 -13.57 -12.18 8.67
N LYS A 28 -12.87 -12.22 9.80
CA LYS A 28 -12.23 -11.03 10.38
C LYS A 28 -11.08 -10.55 9.51
N SER A 29 -10.28 -11.48 8.99
CA SER A 29 -9.17 -11.18 8.08
C SER A 29 -9.66 -10.48 6.82
N PHE A 30 -10.79 -10.93 6.27
CA PHE A 30 -11.43 -10.30 5.12
C PHE A 30 -11.79 -8.84 5.41
N TRP A 31 -12.48 -8.55 6.51
CA TRP A 31 -12.87 -7.17 6.83
C TRP A 31 -11.67 -6.27 7.14
N CYS A 32 -10.65 -6.79 7.83
CA CYS A 32 -9.39 -6.07 8.03
C CYS A 32 -8.70 -5.77 6.70
N PHE A 33 -8.67 -6.74 5.78
CA PHE A 33 -8.08 -6.55 4.47
C PHE A 33 -8.86 -5.55 3.62
N VAL A 34 -10.19 -5.57 3.65
CA VAL A 34 -11.04 -4.56 2.98
C VAL A 34 -10.70 -3.16 3.48
N ALA A 35 -10.66 -2.95 4.80
CA ALA A 35 -10.32 -1.67 5.40
C ALA A 35 -8.89 -1.20 5.05
N LEU A 36 -7.93 -2.14 4.94
CA LEU A 36 -6.57 -1.82 4.47
C LEU A 36 -6.59 -1.36 3.00
N MET A 37 -7.37 -2.05 2.17
CA MET A 37 -7.49 -1.77 0.74
C MET A 37 -8.22 -0.47 0.42
N GLU A 38 -9.07 0.04 1.33
CA GLU A 38 -9.61 1.42 1.19
C GLU A 38 -8.51 2.49 1.18
N ARG A 39 -7.36 2.22 1.81
CA ARG A 39 -6.22 3.15 1.87
C ARG A 39 -5.16 2.85 0.82
N LEU A 40 -4.86 1.57 0.62
CA LEU A 40 -3.77 1.14 -0.27
C LEU A 40 -4.24 0.80 -1.69
N GLY A 41 -5.55 0.71 -1.94
CA GLY A 41 -6.13 0.41 -3.24
C GLY A 41 -5.55 1.21 -4.41
N PRO A 42 -5.38 2.54 -4.29
CA PRO A 42 -4.79 3.35 -5.36
C PRO A 42 -3.37 2.92 -5.79
N ASN A 43 -2.60 2.24 -4.92
CA ASN A 43 -1.28 1.72 -5.27
C ASN A 43 -1.33 0.51 -6.20
N PHE A 44 -2.48 -0.17 -6.27
CA PHE A 44 -2.71 -1.36 -7.09
C PHE A 44 -3.53 -1.06 -8.35
N ASN A 45 -3.86 0.21 -8.61
CA ASN A 45 -4.48 0.63 -9.86
C ASN A 45 -3.56 0.32 -11.04
N ARG A 46 -4.14 0.05 -12.21
CA ARG A 46 -3.38 -0.30 -13.43
C ARG A 46 -2.38 0.78 -13.85
N ASP A 47 -2.73 2.03 -13.60
CA ASP A 47 -1.90 3.20 -13.89
C ASP A 47 -0.82 3.45 -12.82
N GLN A 48 -0.85 2.70 -11.70
CA GLN A 48 0.06 2.84 -10.55
C GLN A 48 0.17 4.26 -10.01
N ASN A 49 -0.83 5.11 -10.27
CA ASN A 49 -0.77 6.53 -9.94
C ASN A 49 -0.62 6.79 -8.43
N GLY A 50 -1.20 5.93 -7.59
CA GLY A 50 -1.00 5.98 -6.13
C GLY A 50 0.45 5.74 -5.73
N MET A 51 1.09 4.72 -6.31
CA MET A 51 2.47 4.36 -6.01
C MET A 51 3.45 5.45 -6.47
N HIS A 52 3.25 5.99 -7.68
CA HIS A 52 4.03 7.12 -8.18
C HIS A 52 3.90 8.36 -7.29
N SER A 53 2.70 8.68 -6.84
CA SER A 53 2.45 9.82 -5.95
C SER A 53 3.18 9.67 -4.61
N GLN A 54 3.16 8.47 -4.03
CA GLN A 54 3.87 8.17 -2.78
C GLN A 54 5.39 8.26 -2.95
N LEU A 55 5.94 7.73 -4.04
CA LEU A 55 7.38 7.82 -4.33
C LEU A 55 7.82 9.27 -4.58
N PHE A 56 6.99 10.07 -5.26
CA PHE A 56 7.27 11.49 -5.45
C PHE A 56 7.29 12.25 -4.12
N ALA A 57 6.30 12.02 -3.25
CA ALA A 57 6.27 12.61 -1.91
C ALA A 57 7.51 12.21 -1.09
N LEU A 58 7.92 10.92 -1.16
CA LEU A 58 9.12 10.44 -0.50
C LEU A 58 10.39 11.13 -1.01
N SER A 59 10.52 11.29 -2.33
CA SER A 59 11.65 12.03 -2.93
C SER A 59 11.75 13.46 -2.38
N LYS A 60 10.60 14.14 -2.21
CA LYS A 60 10.58 15.48 -1.61
C LYS A 60 10.96 15.51 -0.14
N LEU A 61 10.54 14.50 0.64
CA LEU A 61 10.96 14.38 2.03
C LEU A 61 12.47 14.15 2.14
N VAL A 62 13.04 13.29 1.30
CA VAL A 62 14.49 13.05 1.25
C VAL A 62 15.25 14.33 0.88
N GLU A 63 14.82 15.05 -0.17
CA GLU A 63 15.41 16.34 -0.56
C GLU A 63 15.42 17.38 0.58
N LEU A 64 14.35 17.41 1.40
CA LEU A 64 14.25 18.32 2.55
C LEU A 64 15.21 17.91 3.68
N LEU A 65 15.27 16.61 3.99
CA LEU A 65 16.14 16.09 5.04
C LEU A 65 17.62 16.25 4.66
N ASP A 66 17.98 16.02 3.40
CA ASP A 66 19.34 16.19 2.92
C ASP A 66 19.78 17.67 2.93
N ARG A 67 18.89 18.61 2.57
CA ARG A 67 19.17 20.04 2.74
C ARG A 67 19.38 20.41 4.21
N SER A 68 18.59 19.86 5.13
CA SER A 68 18.75 20.10 6.57
C SER A 68 20.08 19.54 7.12
N ARG A 69 20.64 18.49 6.50
CA ARG A 69 21.95 17.93 6.85
C ARG A 69 23.12 18.76 6.34
N MET A 70 22.93 19.55 5.29
CA MET A 70 23.96 20.45 4.75
C MET A 70 24.03 21.81 5.45
N THR A 71 23.07 22.13 6.32
CA THR A 71 22.99 23.41 7.06
C THR A 71 23.37 23.31 8.55
N ALA A 72 23.83 22.14 9.01
CA ALA A 72 24.37 21.92 10.35
C ALA A 72 25.88 21.66 10.27
#